data_AF-A0A5C5VBA8-F1
#
_entry.id   AF-A0A5C5VBA8-F1
#
_cell.length_a   1.000
_cell.length_b   1.000
_cell.length_c   1.000
_cell.angle_alpha   90.00
_cell.angle_beta   90.00
_cell.angle_gamma   90.00
#
_symmetry.space_group_name_H-M   'P 1'
#
loop_
_entity.id
_entity.type
_entity.pdbx_description
1 polymer ?
#
loop_
_entity_poly.entity_id
_entity_poly.type
_entity_poly.pdbx_seq_one_letter_code
_entity_poly.pdbx_strand_id
1 'polypeptide(L)'
;MRTHSLSTFTLIVLLLASPAAGQRTAADAENLGGARLAATRRAAISAKPFGRPLDAEMVRRWLRISSRCTIAEFELFLGPLSADEKRLLEVIEQMPAPIVNRTHFEDLRAVLKNGRLTSYLVQEQQEQQLKHTTPAVENELYGAFDCVFASVGPPDGSPRYGDVIIRLRDSVREHAWATPFSGMHFLHSVRDQDARRMQQVLQSGRALPTAPTNPLSLGFDDRLHFSHYVVTENDWSRALGFQAVLTLRNAGDSPAGDQVRRRFARLLSAADAREFWTVFIPPIEDGLPAEQEAARVPFGYLEGKFDNTLPIADFTAIEVPNDKLNEVLAWPEARPYRDLIRGY
;
A
#
# COMPACT_ATOMS: atom_id res chain seq x y z
N MET A 1 -30.67 72.93 11.77
CA MET A 1 -31.41 72.86 10.49
C MET A 1 -30.48 72.28 9.44
N ARG A 2 -30.75 71.06 8.93
CA ARG A 2 -30.23 70.47 7.67
C ARG A 2 -28.68 70.28 7.61
N THR A 3 -28.07 69.22 7.13
CA THR A 3 -28.47 68.01 6.38
C THR A 3 -27.26 67.05 6.42
N HIS A 4 -27.55 65.75 6.43
CA HIS A 4 -26.61 64.64 6.25
C HIS A 4 -25.92 64.67 4.88
N SER A 5 -24.68 64.16 4.79
CA SER A 5 -24.28 63.12 3.83
C SER A 5 -22.81 62.72 4.04
N LEU A 6 -22.58 61.56 4.67
CA LEU A 6 -21.32 60.84 4.58
C LEU A 6 -21.67 59.44 4.08
N SER A 7 -21.38 59.20 2.80
CA SER A 7 -21.52 57.91 2.13
C SER A 7 -20.48 56.94 2.67
N THR A 8 -20.90 56.01 3.53
CA THR A 8 -20.10 54.84 3.88
C THR A 8 -20.19 53.84 2.74
N PHE A 9 -19.10 53.67 2.00
CA PHE A 9 -18.94 52.57 1.05
C PHE A 9 -18.80 51.26 1.84
N THR A 10 -19.86 50.47 1.90
CA THR A 10 -19.80 49.07 2.32
C THR A 10 -19.17 48.26 1.20
N LEU A 11 -17.90 47.89 1.35
CA LEU A 11 -17.23 46.91 0.51
C LEU A 11 -17.84 45.53 0.80
N ILE A 12 -18.76 45.07 -0.03
CA ILE A 12 -19.23 43.68 -0.03
C ILE A 12 -18.11 42.84 -0.64
N VAL A 13 -17.31 42.19 0.22
CA VAL A 13 -16.43 41.10 -0.21
C VAL A 13 -17.34 39.90 -0.47
N LEU A 14 -17.59 39.60 -1.74
CA LEU A 14 -18.08 38.30 -2.16
C LEU A 14 -16.98 37.27 -1.83
N LEU A 15 -17.13 36.59 -0.69
CA LEU A 15 -16.50 35.31 -0.44
C LEU A 15 -17.05 34.32 -1.48
N LEU A 16 -16.31 34.15 -2.58
CA LEU A 16 -16.47 33.00 -3.45
C LEU A 16 -16.18 31.76 -2.61
N ALA A 17 -17.27 31.11 -2.18
CA ALA A 17 -17.21 29.79 -1.58
C ALA A 17 -16.46 28.88 -2.56
N SER A 18 -15.26 28.46 -2.15
CA SER A 18 -14.60 27.33 -2.77
C SER A 18 -15.56 26.13 -2.72
N PRO A 19 -15.63 25.29 -3.76
CA PRO A 19 -16.51 24.13 -3.72
C PRO A 19 -16.09 23.29 -2.52
N ALA A 20 -17.05 23.10 -1.61
CA ALA A 20 -16.86 22.30 -0.41
C ALA A 20 -16.31 20.93 -0.82
N ALA A 21 -15.19 20.54 -0.24
CA ALA A 21 -14.76 19.16 -0.18
C ALA A 21 -15.97 18.33 0.29
N GLY A 22 -16.47 17.46 -0.59
CA GLY A 22 -17.69 16.71 -0.34
C GLY A 22 -17.63 16.00 1.01
N GLN A 23 -18.60 16.30 1.88
CA GLN A 23 -18.77 15.58 3.13
C GLN A 23 -19.14 14.12 2.82
N ARG A 24 -18.14 13.25 2.89
CA ARG A 24 -18.33 11.79 2.89
C ARG A 24 -19.20 11.42 4.11
N THR A 25 -20.29 10.71 3.86
CA THR A 25 -21.29 10.24 4.83
C THR A 25 -20.76 9.10 5.69
N ALA A 26 -21.48 8.69 6.74
CA ALA A 26 -21.14 7.52 7.55
C ALA A 26 -21.10 6.21 6.73
N ALA A 27 -21.91 6.10 5.67
CA ALA A 27 -21.85 4.98 4.72
C ALA A 27 -20.57 4.99 3.89
N ASP A 28 -19.99 6.17 3.63
CA ASP A 28 -18.70 6.30 2.94
C ASP A 28 -17.51 5.95 3.84
N ALA A 29 -17.70 5.86 5.16
CA ALA A 29 -16.66 5.48 6.12
C ALA A 29 -16.51 3.95 6.29
N GLU A 30 -17.59 3.19 6.06
CA GLU A 30 -17.55 1.72 6.06
C GLU A 30 -16.80 1.16 4.84
N ASN A 31 -16.74 1.92 3.75
CA ASN A 31 -16.09 1.56 2.49
C ASN A 31 -14.66 2.15 2.35
N LEU A 32 -14.00 2.47 3.46
CA LEU A 32 -12.60 2.93 3.45
C LEU A 32 -11.67 1.76 3.75
N GLY A 33 -10.55 1.72 3.04
CA GLY A 33 -9.49 0.79 3.36
C GLY A 33 -9.04 0.96 4.81
N GLY A 34 -9.08 -0.13 5.60
CA GLY A 34 -8.67 -0.11 7.01
C GLY A 34 -9.79 0.21 8.02
N ALA A 35 -11.03 0.46 7.58
CA ALA A 35 -12.17 0.59 8.49
C ALA A 35 -12.36 -0.67 9.36
N ARG A 36 -12.18 -1.87 8.78
CA ARG A 36 -12.22 -3.14 9.51
C ARG A 36 -11.13 -3.23 10.57
N LEU A 37 -9.90 -2.78 10.27
CA LEU A 37 -8.81 -2.77 11.24
C LEU A 37 -9.13 -1.87 12.44
N ALA A 38 -9.61 -0.66 12.17
CA ALA A 38 -10.01 0.29 13.21
C ALA A 38 -11.15 -0.28 14.06
N ALA A 39 -12.14 -0.92 13.43
CA ALA A 39 -13.26 -1.57 14.11
C ALA A 39 -12.79 -2.72 15.03
N THR A 40 -11.89 -3.59 14.55
CA THR A 40 -11.31 -4.68 15.36
C THR A 40 -10.55 -4.15 16.56
N ARG A 41 -9.66 -3.16 16.35
CA ARG A 41 -8.86 -2.59 17.44
C ARG A 41 -9.72 -1.95 18.53
N ARG A 42 -10.80 -1.29 18.10
CA ARG A 42 -11.77 -0.67 18.98
C ARG A 42 -12.59 -1.69 19.78
N ALA A 43 -13.01 -2.78 19.14
CA ALA A 43 -13.72 -3.88 19.80
C ALA A 43 -12.89 -4.49 20.95
N ALA A 44 -11.56 -4.50 20.84
CA ALA A 44 -10.65 -5.01 21.88
C ALA A 44 -10.70 -4.22 23.20
N ILE A 45 -11.04 -2.93 23.16
CA ILE A 45 -11.07 -2.07 24.37
C ILE A 45 -12.34 -2.34 25.21
N SER A 46 -13.38 -2.94 24.62
CA SER A 46 -14.61 -3.38 25.29
C SER A 46 -15.23 -2.34 26.25
N ALA A 47 -15.24 -1.06 25.85
CA ALA A 47 -15.82 0.04 26.63
C ALA A 47 -16.88 0.82 25.82
N LYS A 48 -17.99 1.19 26.47
CA LYS A 48 -19.16 1.80 25.80
C LYS A 48 -18.84 3.01 24.88
N PRO A 49 -17.97 3.97 25.26
CA PRO A 49 -17.63 5.09 24.36
C PRO A 49 -16.98 4.67 23.05
N PHE A 50 -16.33 3.51 23.03
CA PHE A 50 -15.72 2.91 21.85
C PHE A 50 -16.73 2.16 20.97
N GLY A 51 -18.02 2.14 21.31
CA GLY A 51 -19.07 1.57 20.45
C GLY A 51 -19.63 2.52 19.40
N ARG A 52 -19.24 3.81 19.40
CA ARG A 52 -19.77 4.84 18.47
C ARG A 52 -19.36 4.52 17.03
N PRO A 53 -20.19 4.75 16.00
CA PRO A 53 -19.79 4.55 14.59
C PRO A 53 -18.47 5.26 14.25
N LEU A 54 -17.63 4.64 13.40
CA LEU A 54 -16.43 5.31 12.88
C LEU A 54 -16.81 6.12 11.65
N ASP A 55 -16.42 7.40 11.64
CA ASP A 55 -16.36 8.17 10.40
C ASP A 55 -14.95 8.08 9.77
N ALA A 56 -14.82 8.63 8.56
CA ALA A 56 -13.59 8.63 7.79
C ALA A 56 -12.42 9.31 8.52
N GLU A 57 -12.69 10.38 9.27
CA GLU A 57 -11.66 11.10 10.02
C GLU A 57 -11.15 10.26 11.19
N MET A 58 -12.04 9.58 11.90
CA MET A 58 -11.69 8.68 12.99
C MET A 58 -10.86 7.48 12.49
N VAL A 59 -11.23 6.88 11.35
CA VAL A 59 -10.43 5.79 10.73
C VAL A 59 -9.02 6.30 10.41
N ARG A 60 -8.89 7.44 9.71
CA ARG A 60 -7.58 8.02 9.38
C ARG A 60 -6.76 8.37 10.62
N ARG A 61 -7.39 8.93 11.66
CA ARG A 61 -6.71 9.23 12.92
C ARG A 61 -6.23 7.96 13.62
N TRP A 62 -7.03 6.90 13.58
CA TRP A 62 -6.63 5.60 14.11
C TRP A 62 -5.44 5.02 13.35
N LEU A 63 -5.46 5.03 12.01
CA LEU A 63 -4.34 4.58 11.18
C LEU A 63 -3.04 5.33 11.55
N ARG A 64 -3.10 6.66 11.71
CA ARG A 64 -1.93 7.46 12.15
C ARG A 64 -1.43 7.09 13.55
N ILE A 65 -2.34 6.83 14.50
CA ILE A 65 -1.95 6.38 15.84
C ILE A 65 -1.28 5.00 15.75
N SER A 66 -1.87 4.07 15.01
CA SER A 66 -1.34 2.72 14.82
C SER A 66 0.04 2.75 14.15
N SER A 67 0.23 3.61 13.15
CA SER A 67 1.50 3.86 12.49
C SER A 67 2.58 4.29 13.47
N ARG A 68 2.30 5.30 14.29
CA ARG A 68 3.23 5.77 15.33
C ARG A 68 3.57 4.68 16.34
N CYS A 69 2.60 3.86 16.75
CA CYS A 69 2.86 2.73 17.64
C CYS A 69 3.78 1.69 16.97
N THR A 70 3.52 1.34 15.70
CA THR A 70 4.34 0.41 14.91
C THR A 70 5.79 0.90 14.82
N ILE A 71 5.98 2.19 14.51
CA ILE A 71 7.32 2.79 14.43
C ILE A 71 8.00 2.80 15.80
N ALA A 72 7.29 3.15 16.87
CA ALA A 72 7.85 3.13 18.22
C ALA A 72 8.27 1.72 18.66
N GLU A 73 7.54 0.69 18.26
CA GLU A 73 7.92 -0.71 18.50
C GLU A 73 9.21 -1.07 17.76
N PHE A 74 9.34 -0.71 16.48
CA PHE A 74 10.59 -0.91 15.75
C PHE A 74 11.77 -0.15 16.37
N GLU A 75 11.57 1.11 16.76
CA GLU A 75 12.59 1.90 17.45
C GLU A 75 13.04 1.25 18.78
N LEU A 76 12.09 0.74 19.57
CA LEU A 76 12.37 0.08 20.83
C LEU A 76 13.15 -1.22 20.66
N PHE A 77 12.71 -2.10 19.75
CA PHE A 77 13.26 -3.46 19.64
C PHE A 77 14.49 -3.56 18.72
N LEU A 78 14.66 -2.61 17.79
CA LEU A 78 15.89 -2.53 16.98
C LEU A 78 16.93 -1.61 17.61
N GLY A 79 16.58 -0.81 18.62
CA GLY A 79 17.53 0.04 19.34
C GLY A 79 18.53 -0.74 20.22
N PRO A 80 19.75 -0.19 20.42
CA PRO A 80 20.33 0.96 19.74
C PRO A 80 20.75 0.64 18.30
N LEU A 81 20.63 1.62 17.41
CA LEU A 81 21.12 1.53 16.03
C LEU A 81 22.62 1.88 15.94
N SER A 82 23.35 1.16 15.08
CA SER A 82 24.72 1.49 14.69
C SER A 82 24.77 2.79 13.85
N ALA A 83 25.98 3.32 13.62
CA ALA A 83 26.16 4.54 12.82
C ALA A 83 25.65 4.36 11.39
N ASP A 84 25.94 3.22 10.76
CA ASP A 84 25.50 2.89 9.41
C ASP A 84 23.98 2.69 9.32
N GLU A 85 23.36 2.09 10.34
CA GLU A 85 21.91 1.93 10.40
C GLU A 85 21.18 3.27 10.56
N LYS A 86 21.72 4.20 11.38
CA LYS A 86 21.19 5.57 11.49
C LYS A 86 21.34 6.32 10.17
N ARG A 87 22.51 6.21 9.54
CA ARG A 87 22.76 6.81 8.23
C ARG A 87 21.81 6.27 7.17
N LEU A 88 21.45 4.98 7.21
CA LEU A 88 20.45 4.44 6.29
C LEU A 88 19.10 5.14 6.47
N LEU A 89 18.64 5.35 7.71
CA LEU A 89 17.38 6.05 7.97
C LEU A 89 17.38 7.48 7.41
N GLU A 90 18.52 8.18 7.51
CA GLU A 90 18.68 9.52 6.92
C GLU A 90 18.66 9.47 5.38
N VAL A 91 19.34 8.50 4.77
CA VAL A 91 19.38 8.34 3.31
C VAL A 91 17.99 8.01 2.76
N ILE A 92 17.28 7.06 3.35
CA ILE A 92 15.98 6.61 2.82
C ILE A 92 14.89 7.67 2.93
N GLU A 93 14.99 8.60 3.89
CA GLU A 93 14.09 9.77 3.97
C GLU A 93 14.27 10.71 2.75
N GLN A 94 15.46 10.73 2.15
CA GLN A 94 15.76 11.53 0.95
C GLN A 94 15.52 10.79 -0.37
N MET A 95 15.17 9.51 -0.31
CA MET A 95 14.92 8.67 -1.48
C MET A 95 13.42 8.33 -1.55
N PRO A 96 12.59 9.10 -2.28
CA PRO A 96 11.16 8.83 -2.35
C PRO A 96 10.89 7.41 -2.83
N ALA A 97 10.16 6.63 -2.03
CA ALA A 97 9.79 5.26 -2.36
C ALA A 97 8.89 5.23 -3.61
N PRO A 98 9.20 4.46 -4.66
CA PRO A 98 8.33 4.33 -5.81
C PRO A 98 7.01 3.68 -5.39
N ILE A 99 5.91 4.15 -5.97
CA ILE A 99 4.58 3.61 -5.75
C ILE A 99 4.10 3.04 -7.07
N VAL A 100 3.95 1.72 -7.09
CA VAL A 100 3.72 0.96 -8.32
C VAL A 100 2.53 0.03 -8.14
N ASN A 101 1.48 0.26 -8.92
CA ASN A 101 0.45 -0.76 -9.13
C ASN A 101 0.91 -1.68 -10.27
N ARG A 102 0.60 -2.98 -10.17
CA ARG A 102 0.66 -3.89 -11.31
C ARG A 102 -0.71 -4.46 -11.56
N THR A 103 -1.02 -4.62 -12.85
CA THR A 103 -2.28 -5.18 -13.33
C THR A 103 -1.98 -6.14 -14.48
N HIS A 104 -2.87 -7.09 -14.72
CA HIS A 104 -2.74 -7.99 -15.86
C HIS A 104 -3.04 -7.25 -17.15
N PHE A 105 -2.37 -7.62 -18.23
CA PHE A 105 -2.55 -7.01 -19.55
C PHE A 105 -4.01 -7.02 -20.00
N GLU A 106 -4.76 -8.09 -19.70
CA GLU A 106 -6.16 -8.19 -20.07
C GLU A 106 -7.04 -7.14 -19.36
N ASP A 107 -6.64 -6.69 -18.17
CA ASP A 107 -7.38 -5.72 -17.37
C ASP A 107 -7.01 -4.25 -17.73
N LEU A 108 -5.86 -4.03 -18.38
CA LEU A 108 -5.39 -2.68 -18.76
C LEU A 108 -6.42 -1.93 -19.62
N ARG A 109 -7.09 -2.62 -20.53
CA ARG A 109 -8.08 -1.99 -21.41
C ARG A 109 -9.25 -1.40 -20.61
N ALA A 110 -9.67 -2.05 -19.52
CA ALA A 110 -10.70 -1.53 -18.63
C ALA A 110 -10.19 -0.29 -17.85
N VAL A 111 -8.94 -0.31 -17.38
CA VAL A 111 -8.31 0.85 -16.72
C VAL A 111 -8.31 2.07 -17.65
N LEU A 112 -7.90 1.89 -18.91
CA LEU A 112 -7.90 2.96 -19.92
C LEU A 112 -9.31 3.44 -20.25
N LYS A 113 -10.27 2.51 -20.44
CA LYS A 113 -11.68 2.86 -20.71
C LYS A 113 -12.30 3.70 -19.60
N ASN A 114 -12.02 3.35 -18.34
CA ASN A 114 -12.59 3.98 -17.17
C ASN A 114 -11.77 5.19 -16.66
N GLY A 115 -10.57 5.38 -17.22
CA GLY A 115 -9.63 6.44 -16.85
C GLY A 115 -9.17 6.36 -15.39
N ARG A 116 -9.13 5.16 -14.79
CA ARG A 116 -8.80 4.96 -13.38
C ARG A 116 -8.49 3.49 -13.04
N LEU A 117 -7.73 3.29 -11.98
CA LEU A 117 -7.71 2.04 -11.22
C LEU A 117 -8.90 2.02 -10.26
N THR A 118 -9.50 0.85 -10.04
CA THR A 118 -10.65 0.66 -9.15
C THR A 118 -10.41 -0.52 -8.20
N SER A 119 -10.93 -0.39 -6.98
CA SER A 119 -11.04 -1.47 -6.01
C SER A 119 -12.09 -2.48 -6.45
N TYR A 120 -12.06 -3.66 -5.83
CA TYR A 120 -13.00 -4.72 -6.15
C TYR A 120 -14.45 -4.34 -5.84
N LEU A 121 -14.69 -3.65 -4.71
CA LEU A 121 -16.02 -3.16 -4.34
C LEU A 121 -16.65 -2.32 -5.47
N VAL A 122 -15.88 -1.40 -6.04
CA VAL A 122 -16.33 -0.54 -7.14
C VAL A 122 -16.57 -1.34 -8.42
N GLN A 123 -15.76 -2.37 -8.67
CA GLN A 123 -15.92 -3.25 -9.83
C GLN A 123 -17.20 -4.09 -9.75
N GLU A 124 -17.51 -4.67 -8.58
CA GLU A 124 -18.76 -5.42 -8.36
C GLU A 124 -19.98 -4.53 -8.58
N GLN A 125 -19.96 -3.29 -8.05
CA GLN A 125 -21.03 -2.31 -8.26
C GLN A 125 -21.22 -1.91 -9.73
N GLN A 126 -20.22 -2.13 -10.58
CA GLN A 126 -20.24 -1.82 -12.01
C GLN A 126 -20.42 -3.07 -12.89
N GLU A 127 -20.70 -4.24 -12.29
CA GLU A 127 -20.86 -5.52 -12.99
C GLU A 127 -19.67 -5.89 -13.90
N GLN A 128 -18.47 -5.46 -13.54
CA GLN A 128 -17.25 -5.76 -14.31
C GLN A 128 -16.63 -7.09 -13.83
N GLN A 129 -16.44 -8.04 -14.76
CA GLN A 129 -15.69 -9.27 -14.49
C GLN A 129 -14.21 -9.06 -14.84
N LEU A 130 -13.40 -8.74 -13.82
CA LEU A 130 -11.93 -8.67 -13.93
C LEU A 130 -11.28 -9.81 -13.15
N LYS A 131 -10.07 -10.22 -13.53
CA LYS A 131 -9.34 -11.24 -12.77
C LYS A 131 -8.82 -10.63 -11.46
N HIS A 132 -9.24 -11.19 -10.34
CA HIS A 132 -8.84 -10.67 -9.02
C HIS A 132 -7.41 -11.06 -8.67
N THR A 133 -6.60 -10.04 -8.40
CA THR A 133 -5.25 -10.20 -7.84
C THR A 133 -5.24 -10.08 -6.31
N THR A 134 -6.28 -9.46 -5.72
CA THR A 134 -6.44 -9.31 -4.27
C THR A 134 -6.91 -10.62 -3.62
N PRO A 135 -6.16 -11.18 -2.65
CA PRO A 135 -6.59 -12.38 -1.93
C PRO A 135 -7.85 -12.11 -1.09
N ALA A 136 -8.81 -13.04 -1.08
CA ALA A 136 -10.04 -12.96 -0.29
C ALA A 136 -9.74 -13.00 1.21
N VAL A 137 -8.65 -13.67 1.61
CA VAL A 137 -8.21 -13.66 3.01
C VAL A 137 -7.80 -12.27 3.49
N GLU A 138 -7.30 -11.42 2.60
CA GLU A 138 -6.98 -10.04 2.94
C GLU A 138 -8.24 -9.19 3.15
N ASN A 139 -9.31 -9.52 2.41
CA ASN A 139 -10.62 -8.93 2.67
C ASN A 139 -11.10 -9.25 4.10
N GLU A 140 -10.96 -10.50 4.52
CA GLU A 140 -11.31 -10.95 5.87
C GLU A 140 -10.48 -10.29 6.98
N LEU A 141 -9.22 -9.95 6.69
CA LEU A 141 -8.33 -9.28 7.64
C LEU A 141 -8.62 -7.78 7.78
N TYR A 142 -8.81 -7.06 6.66
CA TYR A 142 -8.80 -5.59 6.70
C TYR A 142 -9.69 -4.87 5.69
N GLY A 143 -10.55 -5.57 4.95
CA GLY A 143 -11.43 -4.95 3.94
C GLY A 143 -10.67 -4.61 2.67
N ALA A 144 -9.78 -5.52 2.24
CA ALA A 144 -8.99 -5.38 1.03
C ALA A 144 -9.81 -5.07 -0.24
N PHE A 145 -11.06 -5.52 -0.31
CA PHE A 145 -11.91 -5.25 -1.47
C PHE A 145 -12.25 -3.77 -1.66
N ASP A 146 -12.09 -2.97 -0.62
CA ASP A 146 -12.34 -1.52 -0.63
C ASP A 146 -11.10 -0.74 -1.09
N CYS A 147 -9.97 -1.42 -1.32
CA CYS A 147 -8.67 -0.82 -1.61
C CYS A 147 -8.24 -1.02 -3.07
N VAL A 148 -7.62 0.00 -3.65
CA VAL A 148 -6.65 -0.17 -4.74
C VAL A 148 -5.29 -0.49 -4.11
N PHE A 149 -4.62 -1.52 -4.62
CA PHE A 149 -3.32 -1.96 -4.12
C PHE A 149 -2.17 -1.36 -4.90
N ALA A 150 -1.07 -1.05 -4.22
CA ALA A 150 0.21 -0.78 -4.88
C ALA A 150 1.37 -1.32 -4.03
N SER A 151 2.50 -1.56 -4.67
CA SER A 151 3.77 -1.77 -3.98
C SER A 151 4.41 -0.42 -3.67
N VAL A 152 4.96 -0.27 -2.46
CA VAL A 152 5.76 0.89 -2.05
C VAL A 152 7.19 0.43 -1.77
N GLY A 153 8.15 0.98 -2.51
CA GLY A 153 9.57 0.61 -2.43
C GLY A 153 10.08 -0.16 -3.66
N PRO A 154 9.44 -1.25 -4.12
CA PRO A 154 9.87 -1.97 -5.31
C PRO A 154 9.79 -1.09 -6.56
N PRO A 155 10.89 -0.92 -7.31
CA PRO A 155 10.91 -0.03 -8.48
C PRO A 155 9.92 -0.47 -9.55
N ASP A 156 9.67 -1.76 -9.70
CA ASP A 156 8.76 -2.30 -10.72
C ASP A 156 7.55 -3.02 -10.13
N GLY A 157 7.35 -2.96 -8.80
CA GLY A 157 6.31 -3.75 -8.12
C GLY A 157 6.59 -5.26 -8.13
N SER A 158 5.64 -6.06 -7.64
CA SER A 158 5.78 -7.53 -7.63
C SER A 158 5.15 -8.15 -8.89
N PRO A 159 5.91 -8.86 -9.74
CA PRO A 159 5.42 -9.41 -11.02
C PRO A 159 4.25 -10.40 -10.86
N ARG A 160 4.04 -10.94 -9.65
CA ARG A 160 2.88 -11.78 -9.32
C ARG A 160 1.53 -11.11 -9.57
N TYR A 161 1.50 -9.77 -9.59
CA TYR A 161 0.29 -8.97 -9.69
C TYR A 161 -0.02 -8.49 -11.11
N GLY A 162 0.77 -8.90 -12.10
CA GLY A 162 0.52 -8.62 -13.50
C GLY A 162 1.77 -8.16 -14.26
N ASP A 163 1.64 -8.07 -15.57
CA ASP A 163 2.70 -7.74 -16.52
C ASP A 163 2.67 -6.27 -16.96
N VAL A 164 1.64 -5.51 -16.59
CA VAL A 164 1.59 -4.06 -16.80
C VAL A 164 1.99 -3.33 -15.52
N ILE A 165 2.90 -2.37 -15.65
CA ILE A 165 3.38 -1.52 -14.56
C ILE A 165 2.69 -0.16 -14.65
N ILE A 166 1.97 0.23 -13.60
CA ILE A 166 1.39 1.57 -13.48
C ILE A 166 2.14 2.32 -12.39
N ARG A 167 2.93 3.32 -12.81
CA ARG A 167 3.70 4.18 -11.89
C ARG A 167 2.83 5.32 -11.42
N LEU A 168 2.68 5.46 -10.11
CA LEU A 168 1.85 6.50 -9.51
C LEU A 168 2.68 7.74 -9.16
N ARG A 169 2.04 8.91 -9.18
CA ARG A 169 2.61 10.18 -8.71
C ARG A 169 2.84 10.12 -7.21
N ASP A 170 3.78 10.91 -6.73
CA ASP A 170 4.03 11.01 -5.29
C ASP A 170 2.84 11.59 -4.51
N SER A 171 2.04 12.45 -5.15
CA SER A 171 0.86 13.08 -4.54
C SER A 171 -0.21 12.08 -4.09
N VAL A 172 -0.24 10.85 -4.62
CA VAL A 172 -1.21 9.83 -4.22
C VAL A 172 -0.99 9.31 -2.80
N ARG A 173 0.18 9.59 -2.21
CA ARG A 173 0.49 9.21 -0.83
C ARG A 173 -0.50 9.79 0.17
N GLU A 174 -1.10 10.93 -0.16
CA GLU A 174 -2.05 11.58 0.71
C GLU A 174 -3.21 10.62 1.02
N HIS A 175 -3.35 10.26 2.30
CA HIS A 175 -4.34 9.31 2.82
C HIS A 175 -4.08 7.83 2.53
N ALA A 176 -2.95 7.48 1.94
CA ALA A 176 -2.55 6.10 1.77
C ALA A 176 -2.02 5.50 3.08
N TRP A 177 -2.22 4.20 3.25
CA TRP A 177 -1.58 3.44 4.31
C TRP A 177 -1.06 2.12 3.75
N ALA A 178 -0.23 1.43 4.50
CA ALA A 178 0.38 0.20 4.05
C ALA A 178 0.54 -0.79 5.18
N THR A 179 0.77 -2.05 4.81
CA THR A 179 1.23 -3.08 5.73
C THR A 179 2.65 -3.52 5.35
N PRO A 180 3.50 -3.87 6.32
CA PRO A 180 4.85 -4.36 6.05
C PRO A 180 4.88 -5.75 5.41
N PHE A 181 3.74 -6.44 5.40
CA PHE A 181 3.59 -7.75 4.78
C PHE A 181 2.15 -7.96 4.29
N SER A 182 2.01 -8.84 3.29
CA SER A 182 0.71 -9.37 2.86
C SER A 182 -0.01 -10.10 3.97
N GLY A 183 -1.35 -10.11 3.93
CA GLY A 183 -2.15 -10.91 4.85
C GLY A 183 -1.84 -12.41 4.70
N MET A 184 -1.55 -12.84 3.46
CA MET A 184 -1.07 -14.20 3.19
C MET A 184 0.23 -14.52 3.93
N HIS A 185 1.21 -13.60 3.89
CA HIS A 185 2.49 -13.77 4.58
C HIS A 185 2.33 -13.73 6.10
N PHE A 186 1.48 -12.84 6.62
CA PHE A 186 1.15 -12.80 8.04
C PHE A 186 0.61 -14.15 8.53
N LEU A 187 -0.42 -14.67 7.87
CA LEU A 187 -1.04 -15.92 8.28
C LEU A 187 -0.08 -17.09 8.18
N HIS A 188 0.65 -17.19 7.06
CA HIS A 188 1.60 -18.29 6.86
C HIS A 188 2.82 -18.22 7.78
N SER A 189 3.51 -17.08 7.82
CA SER A 189 4.85 -17.00 8.40
C SER A 189 4.86 -16.48 9.84
N VAL A 190 3.85 -15.69 10.23
CA VAL A 190 3.74 -15.12 11.58
C VAL A 190 2.78 -15.93 12.45
N ARG A 191 1.69 -16.43 11.86
CA ARG A 191 0.66 -17.18 12.59
C ARG A 191 0.72 -18.69 12.40
N ASP A 192 1.59 -19.19 11.52
CA ASP A 192 1.73 -20.62 11.19
C ASP A 192 0.41 -21.27 10.74
N GLN A 193 -0.35 -20.53 9.93
CA GLN A 193 -1.66 -20.95 9.41
C GLN A 193 -1.59 -21.22 7.90
N ASP A 194 -2.42 -22.15 7.40
CA ASP A 194 -2.48 -22.48 5.97
C ASP A 194 -3.29 -21.43 5.18
N ALA A 195 -2.64 -20.28 4.94
CA ALA A 195 -3.20 -19.14 4.23
C ALA A 195 -3.68 -19.50 2.81
N ARG A 196 -2.98 -20.42 2.13
CA ARG A 196 -3.36 -20.88 0.78
C ARG A 196 -4.66 -21.66 0.82
N ARG A 197 -4.81 -22.54 1.81
CA ARG A 197 -6.05 -23.29 1.98
C ARG A 197 -7.21 -22.38 2.39
N MET A 198 -6.99 -21.42 3.27
CA MET A 198 -7.99 -20.39 3.60
C MET A 198 -8.45 -19.63 2.36
N GLN A 199 -7.51 -19.17 1.54
CA GLN A 199 -7.80 -18.47 0.29
C GLN A 199 -8.66 -19.32 -0.66
N GLN A 200 -8.32 -20.61 -0.83
CA GLN A 200 -9.11 -21.54 -1.66
C GLN A 200 -10.54 -21.73 -1.14
N VAL A 201 -10.72 -21.84 0.18
CA VAL A 201 -12.04 -21.99 0.79
C VAL A 201 -12.88 -20.74 0.51
N LEU A 202 -12.33 -19.56 0.78
CA LEU A 202 -13.00 -18.28 0.53
C LEU A 202 -13.35 -18.08 -0.96
N GLN A 203 -12.41 -18.37 -1.87
CA GLN A 203 -12.65 -18.28 -3.32
C GLN A 203 -13.74 -19.25 -3.81
N SER A 204 -13.98 -20.36 -3.10
CA SER A 204 -15.09 -21.27 -3.40
C SER A 204 -16.44 -20.80 -2.88
N GLY A 205 -16.54 -19.58 -2.33
CA GLY A 205 -17.75 -19.01 -1.73
C GLY A 205 -18.10 -19.60 -0.36
N ARG A 206 -17.19 -20.33 0.27
CA ARG A 206 -17.39 -20.92 1.60
C ARG A 206 -16.75 -20.05 2.68
N ALA A 207 -17.43 -19.94 3.82
CA ALA A 207 -16.87 -19.28 4.98
C ALA A 207 -15.74 -20.09 5.62
N LEU A 208 -14.78 -19.40 6.24
CA LEU A 208 -13.78 -20.04 7.08
C LEU A 208 -14.45 -20.63 8.34
N PRO A 209 -13.91 -21.73 8.89
CA PRO A 209 -14.33 -22.23 10.20
C PRO A 209 -14.20 -21.14 11.28
N THR A 210 -15.08 -21.16 12.28
CA THR A 210 -15.06 -20.18 13.39
C THR A 210 -14.46 -20.75 14.67
N ALA A 211 -14.28 -22.08 14.76
CA ALA A 211 -13.71 -22.73 15.93
C ALA A 211 -12.24 -22.32 16.11
N PRO A 212 -11.82 -21.76 17.27
CA PRO A 212 -10.45 -21.31 17.49
C PRO A 212 -9.38 -22.41 17.39
N THR A 213 -9.79 -23.67 17.56
CA THR A 213 -8.91 -24.83 17.43
C THR A 213 -8.71 -25.29 15.98
N ASN A 214 -9.43 -24.70 15.03
CA ASN A 214 -9.29 -25.05 13.62
C ASN A 214 -8.12 -24.26 13.01
N PRO A 215 -7.16 -24.92 12.33
CA PRO A 215 -6.01 -24.24 11.72
C PRO A 215 -6.38 -23.30 10.55
N LEU A 216 -7.62 -23.38 10.05
CA LEU A 216 -8.17 -22.49 9.02
C LEU A 216 -9.08 -21.39 9.59
N SER A 217 -9.21 -21.30 10.92
CA SER A 217 -9.98 -20.23 11.55
C SER A 217 -9.21 -18.92 11.49
N LEU A 218 -9.88 -17.87 11.00
CA LEU A 218 -9.40 -16.51 11.22
C LEU A 218 -10.14 -15.95 12.44
N GLY A 219 -9.42 -15.83 13.56
CA GLY A 219 -9.98 -15.42 14.85
C GLY A 219 -10.04 -13.90 15.04
N PHE A 220 -10.62 -13.48 16.17
CA PHE A 220 -10.52 -12.10 16.64
C PHE A 220 -9.05 -11.71 16.89
N ASP A 221 -8.27 -12.60 17.49
CA ASP A 221 -6.87 -12.36 17.83
C ASP A 221 -5.98 -12.17 16.59
N ASP A 222 -6.20 -12.93 15.52
CA ASP A 222 -5.43 -12.77 14.28
C ASP A 222 -5.71 -11.41 13.64
N ARG A 223 -6.98 -10.99 13.61
CA ARG A 223 -7.37 -9.65 13.12
C ARG A 223 -6.81 -8.54 14.01
N LEU A 224 -6.86 -8.72 15.32
CA LEU A 224 -6.35 -7.76 16.27
C LEU A 224 -4.83 -7.60 16.13
N HIS A 225 -4.10 -8.71 16.00
CA HIS A 225 -2.65 -8.70 15.82
C HIS A 225 -2.28 -8.09 14.47
N PHE A 226 -2.97 -8.46 13.39
CA PHE A 226 -2.75 -7.85 12.08
C PHE A 226 -3.00 -6.33 12.09
N SER A 227 -4.01 -5.86 12.84
CA SER A 227 -4.31 -4.43 12.98
C SER A 227 -3.18 -3.60 13.61
N HIS A 228 -2.17 -4.23 14.21
CA HIS A 228 -1.01 -3.52 14.77
C HIS A 228 0.06 -3.24 13.73
N TYR A 229 0.03 -3.87 12.56
CA TYR A 229 1.04 -3.72 11.52
C TYR A 229 0.57 -2.78 10.40
N VAL A 230 0.30 -1.54 10.79
CA VAL A 230 -0.17 -0.48 9.89
C VAL A 230 0.86 0.62 9.84
N VAL A 231 1.17 1.11 8.64
CA VAL A 231 2.09 2.22 8.42
C VAL A 231 1.44 3.26 7.49
N THR A 232 1.30 4.49 7.96
CA THR A 232 0.82 5.61 7.14
C THR A 232 1.94 6.22 6.30
N GLU A 233 1.57 7.03 5.31
CA GLU A 233 2.49 7.65 4.35
C GLU A 233 3.66 8.41 5.00
N ASN A 234 3.43 9.01 6.16
CA ASN A 234 4.44 9.77 6.90
C ASN A 234 5.56 8.89 7.47
N ASP A 235 5.31 7.59 7.61
CA ASP A 235 6.18 6.64 8.28
C ASP A 235 6.74 5.57 7.33
N TRP A 236 6.40 5.60 6.03
CA TRP A 236 6.83 4.59 5.06
C TRP A 236 8.35 4.46 4.95
N SER A 237 9.07 5.57 4.81
CA SER A 237 10.55 5.55 4.70
C SER A 237 11.18 4.95 5.96
N ARG A 238 10.66 5.30 7.14
CA ARG A 238 11.14 4.75 8.41
C ARG A 238 10.88 3.25 8.50
N ALA A 239 9.66 2.80 8.18
CA ALA A 239 9.34 1.37 8.20
C ALA A 239 10.20 0.57 7.22
N LEU A 240 10.41 1.06 5.99
CA LEU A 240 11.32 0.43 5.02
C LEU A 240 12.77 0.41 5.53
N GLY A 241 13.22 1.49 6.16
CA GLY A 241 14.52 1.55 6.82
C GLY A 241 14.68 0.49 7.91
N PHE A 242 13.69 0.34 8.78
CA PHE A 242 13.69 -0.71 9.81
C PHE A 242 13.64 -2.14 9.25
N GLN A 243 12.88 -2.38 8.16
CA GLN A 243 12.91 -3.67 7.46
C GLN A 243 14.32 -3.98 6.92
N ALA A 244 15.01 -2.98 6.38
CA ALA A 244 16.37 -3.13 5.90
C ALA A 244 17.37 -3.43 7.03
N VAL A 245 17.23 -2.75 8.17
CA VAL A 245 18.00 -3.04 9.40
C VAL A 245 17.78 -4.48 9.85
N LEU A 246 16.53 -4.94 9.88
CA LEU A 246 16.19 -6.31 10.25
C LEU A 246 16.86 -7.33 9.31
N THR A 247 16.79 -7.08 8.00
CA THR A 247 17.42 -7.93 6.98
C THR A 247 18.95 -7.96 7.15
N LEU A 248 19.58 -6.81 7.40
CA LEU A 248 21.02 -6.73 7.67
C LEU A 248 21.40 -7.53 8.92
N ARG A 249 20.67 -7.38 10.03
CA ARG A 249 20.97 -8.07 11.29
C ARG A 249 20.73 -9.58 11.23
N ASN A 250 19.81 -10.01 10.37
CA ASN A 250 19.56 -11.42 10.09
C ASN A 250 20.53 -12.01 9.05
N ALA A 251 21.42 -11.21 8.47
CA ALA A 251 22.46 -11.71 7.57
C ALA A 251 23.49 -12.50 8.39
N GLY A 252 23.41 -13.84 8.36
CA GLY A 252 24.36 -14.70 9.05
C GLY A 252 25.80 -14.59 8.54
N ASP A 253 26.70 -15.36 9.16
CA ASP A 253 28.12 -15.44 8.77
C ASP A 253 28.31 -16.42 7.59
N SER A 254 27.72 -16.08 6.45
CA SER A 254 27.81 -16.85 5.21
C SER A 254 28.19 -15.94 4.03
N PRO A 255 28.64 -16.50 2.89
CA PRO A 255 28.92 -15.68 1.71
C PRO A 255 27.68 -14.93 1.20
N ALA A 256 26.48 -15.50 1.38
CA ALA A 256 25.22 -14.80 1.12
C ALA A 256 25.01 -13.62 2.10
N GLY A 257 25.28 -13.81 3.39
CA GLY A 257 25.24 -12.73 4.37
C GLY A 257 26.23 -11.61 4.07
N ASP A 258 27.44 -11.94 3.59
CA ASP A 258 28.41 -10.95 3.13
C ASP A 258 27.92 -10.16 1.92
N GLN A 259 27.17 -10.79 1.01
CA GLN A 259 26.55 -10.10 -0.11
C GLN A 259 25.44 -9.14 0.37
N VAL A 260 24.64 -9.53 1.36
CA VAL A 260 23.65 -8.64 1.99
C VAL A 260 24.35 -7.43 2.62
N ARG A 261 25.42 -7.63 3.40
CA ARG A 261 26.23 -6.55 3.99
C ARG A 261 26.82 -5.62 2.92
N ARG A 262 27.36 -6.17 1.83
CA ARG A 262 27.86 -5.37 0.69
C ARG A 262 26.76 -4.56 0.01
N ARG A 263 25.57 -5.15 -0.20
CA ARG A 263 24.41 -4.42 -0.74
C ARG A 263 23.95 -3.31 0.20
N PHE A 264 23.95 -3.55 1.51
CA PHE A 264 23.62 -2.52 2.50
C PHE A 264 24.58 -1.33 2.41
N ALA A 265 25.90 -1.57 2.34
CA ALA A 265 26.89 -0.51 2.16
C ALA A 265 26.67 0.30 0.86
N ARG A 266 26.19 -0.35 -0.22
CA ARG A 266 25.81 0.33 -1.46
C ARG A 266 24.59 1.24 -1.29
N LEU A 267 23.61 0.87 -0.44
CA LEU A 267 22.49 1.76 -0.14
C LEU A 267 22.95 3.10 0.46
N LEU A 268 23.97 3.07 1.33
CA LEU A 268 24.51 4.26 2.00
C LEU A 268 25.25 5.23 1.05
N SER A 269 25.54 4.78 -0.17
CA SER A 269 26.33 5.49 -1.17
C SER A 269 25.62 5.63 -2.52
N ALA A 270 24.34 5.25 -2.61
CA ALA A 270 23.55 5.36 -3.83
C ALA A 270 23.46 6.83 -4.28
N ALA A 271 23.69 7.09 -5.56
CA ALA A 271 23.73 8.44 -6.10
C ALA A 271 22.33 9.04 -6.30
N ASP A 272 21.33 8.19 -6.57
CA ASP A 272 19.95 8.58 -6.81
C ASP A 272 18.94 7.52 -6.33
N ALA A 273 17.66 7.89 -6.33
CA ALA A 273 16.58 7.03 -5.88
C ALA A 273 16.43 5.75 -6.72
N ARG A 274 16.71 5.80 -8.03
CA ARG A 274 16.57 4.62 -8.90
C ARG A 274 17.61 3.57 -8.55
N GLU A 275 18.86 3.98 -8.39
CA GLU A 275 19.94 3.11 -7.92
C GLU A 275 19.60 2.55 -6.52
N PHE A 276 19.20 3.43 -5.59
CA PHE A 276 18.85 3.05 -4.23
C PHE A 276 17.80 1.93 -4.22
N TRP A 277 16.65 2.12 -4.89
CA TRP A 277 15.54 1.16 -4.86
C TRP A 277 15.84 -0.14 -5.62
N THR A 278 16.70 -0.10 -6.63
CA THR A 278 17.17 -1.30 -7.34
C THR A 278 18.12 -2.13 -6.48
N VAL A 279 18.95 -1.49 -5.66
CA VAL A 279 19.77 -2.19 -4.65
C VAL A 279 18.90 -2.68 -3.49
N PHE A 280 17.87 -1.91 -3.13
CA PHE A 280 16.96 -2.22 -2.02
C PHE A 280 16.17 -3.51 -2.28
N ILE A 281 15.63 -3.64 -3.49
CA ILE A 281 14.91 -4.81 -3.97
C ILE A 281 15.52 -5.24 -5.31
N PRO A 282 16.37 -6.27 -5.31
CA PRO A 282 17.00 -6.74 -6.53
C PRO A 282 15.95 -7.43 -7.41
N PRO A 283 16.14 -7.46 -8.74
CA PRO A 283 15.23 -8.15 -9.63
C PRO A 283 15.18 -9.64 -9.30
N ILE A 284 13.98 -10.21 -9.40
CA ILE A 284 13.73 -11.64 -9.25
C ILE A 284 14.32 -12.34 -10.49
N GLU A 285 15.13 -13.37 -10.26
CA GLU A 285 15.72 -14.20 -11.30
C GLU A 285 15.45 -15.66 -10.97
N ASP A 286 14.83 -16.38 -11.90
CA ASP A 286 14.47 -17.77 -11.73
C ASP A 286 15.69 -18.69 -11.92
N GLY A 287 15.72 -19.81 -11.19
CA GLY A 287 16.74 -20.84 -11.35
C GLY A 287 18.11 -20.52 -10.78
N LEU A 288 18.22 -19.48 -9.95
CA LEU A 288 19.46 -19.18 -9.23
C LEU A 288 19.79 -20.31 -8.22
N PRO A 289 21.08 -20.58 -7.98
CA PRO A 289 21.50 -21.41 -6.85
C PRO A 289 20.99 -20.81 -5.52
N ALA A 290 20.63 -21.67 -4.55
CA ALA A 290 20.05 -21.25 -3.27
C ALA A 290 20.88 -20.19 -2.51
N GLU A 291 22.22 -20.23 -2.62
CA GLU A 291 23.10 -19.22 -2.05
C GLU A 291 22.92 -17.83 -2.70
N GLN A 292 22.78 -17.79 -4.02
CA GLN A 292 22.55 -16.55 -4.76
C GLN A 292 21.14 -16.01 -4.52
N GLU A 293 20.16 -16.90 -4.38
CA GLU A 293 18.79 -16.53 -3.97
C GLU A 293 18.80 -15.90 -2.58
N ALA A 294 19.48 -16.52 -1.61
CA ALA A 294 19.61 -16.00 -0.25
C ALA A 294 20.29 -14.62 -0.21
N ALA A 295 21.29 -14.39 -1.05
CA ALA A 295 21.96 -13.09 -1.18
C ALA A 295 21.07 -11.98 -1.77
N ARG A 296 20.01 -12.38 -2.48
CA ARG A 296 19.08 -11.48 -3.17
C ARG A 296 17.78 -11.26 -2.40
N VAL A 297 17.76 -11.63 -1.11
CA VAL A 297 16.66 -11.25 -0.22
C VAL A 297 16.40 -9.74 -0.33
N PRO A 298 15.15 -9.31 -0.59
CA PRO A 298 14.78 -7.90 -0.56
C PRO A 298 14.99 -7.35 0.86
N PHE A 299 15.43 -6.09 0.96
CA PHE A 299 15.52 -5.45 2.28
C PHE A 299 14.16 -5.17 2.90
N GLY A 300 13.10 -5.09 2.08
CA GLY A 300 11.74 -4.86 2.51
C GLY A 300 10.86 -4.44 1.35
N TYR A 301 9.56 -4.33 1.62
CA TYR A 301 8.59 -3.59 0.81
C TYR A 301 7.35 -3.33 1.68
N LEU A 302 6.54 -2.35 1.29
CA LEU A 302 5.21 -2.18 1.88
C LEU A 302 4.14 -2.45 0.82
N GLU A 303 3.04 -3.03 1.25
CA GLU A 303 1.84 -3.13 0.43
C GLU A 303 0.95 -1.93 0.71
N GLY A 304 0.99 -0.93 -0.17
CA GLY A 304 0.17 0.27 -0.12
C GLY A 304 -1.29 -0.01 -0.48
N LYS A 305 -2.18 0.64 0.27
CA LYS A 305 -3.64 0.60 0.15
C LYS A 305 -4.13 2.02 -0.05
N PHE A 306 -4.93 2.21 -1.10
CA PHE A 306 -5.55 3.48 -1.48
C PHE A 306 -7.05 3.30 -1.54
N ASP A 307 -7.82 4.28 -1.09
CA ASP A 307 -9.28 4.18 -1.05
C ASP A 307 -9.87 4.07 -2.46
N ASN A 308 -10.67 3.03 -2.71
CA ASN A 308 -11.64 2.87 -3.81
C ASN A 308 -11.15 3.05 -5.25
N THR A 309 -10.61 4.20 -5.63
CA THR A 309 -10.20 4.49 -7.01
C THR A 309 -8.98 5.41 -7.06
N LEU A 310 -8.10 5.18 -8.03
CA LEU A 310 -7.04 6.12 -8.40
C LEU A 310 -7.24 6.58 -9.84
N PRO A 311 -7.59 7.86 -10.11
CA PRO A 311 -7.74 8.35 -11.47
C PRO A 311 -6.42 8.30 -12.25
N ILE A 312 -6.49 8.15 -13.57
CA ILE A 312 -5.31 8.12 -14.45
C ILE A 312 -4.47 9.42 -14.41
N ALA A 313 -5.07 10.52 -13.96
CA ALA A 313 -4.35 11.78 -13.69
C ALA A 313 -3.24 11.59 -12.64
N ASP A 314 -3.40 10.62 -11.75
CA ASP A 314 -2.42 10.26 -10.73
C ASP A 314 -1.30 9.38 -11.26
N PHE A 315 -1.29 9.03 -12.55
CA PHE A 315 -0.28 8.15 -13.12
C PHE A 315 0.84 9.00 -13.74
N THR A 316 2.07 8.51 -13.62
CA THR A 316 3.25 9.07 -14.30
C THR A 316 3.63 8.27 -15.53
N ALA A 317 3.35 6.96 -15.55
CA ALA A 317 3.56 6.08 -16.68
C ALA A 317 2.69 4.83 -16.58
N ILE A 318 2.38 4.25 -17.74
CA ILE A 318 1.81 2.92 -17.94
C ILE A 318 2.80 2.16 -18.81
N GLU A 319 3.51 1.20 -18.23
CA GLU A 319 4.54 0.43 -18.92
C GLU A 319 4.00 -0.95 -19.25
N VAL A 320 4.09 -1.32 -20.52
CA VAL A 320 3.60 -2.57 -21.07
C VAL A 320 4.74 -3.35 -21.70
N PRO A 321 4.69 -4.70 -21.75
CA PRO A 321 5.69 -5.49 -22.45
C PRO A 321 5.88 -5.00 -23.89
N ASN A 322 7.14 -4.92 -24.35
CA ASN A 322 7.47 -4.39 -25.68
C ASN A 322 6.73 -5.10 -26.84
N ASP A 323 6.47 -6.40 -26.73
CA ASP A 323 5.71 -7.19 -27.71
C ASP A 323 4.21 -6.84 -27.74
N LYS A 324 3.70 -6.17 -26.70
CA LYS A 324 2.31 -5.72 -26.57
C LYS A 324 2.09 -4.22 -26.84
N LEU A 325 3.16 -3.42 -26.90
CA LEU A 325 3.05 -1.96 -26.99
C LEU A 325 2.20 -1.49 -28.18
N ASN A 326 2.46 -2.04 -29.37
CA ASN A 326 1.72 -1.66 -30.58
C ASN A 326 0.24 -2.04 -30.51
N GLU A 327 -0.09 -3.14 -29.84
CA GLU A 327 -1.48 -3.57 -29.61
C GLU A 327 -2.21 -2.54 -28.76
N VAL A 328 -1.62 -2.13 -27.64
CA VAL A 328 -2.21 -1.15 -26.71
C VAL A 328 -2.41 0.20 -27.39
N LEU A 329 -1.39 0.69 -28.12
CA LEU A 329 -1.46 1.99 -28.79
C LEU A 329 -2.53 2.04 -29.91
N ALA A 330 -2.93 0.87 -30.43
CA ALA A 330 -4.00 0.75 -31.41
C ALA A 330 -5.41 0.81 -30.78
N TRP A 331 -5.57 0.57 -29.47
CA TRP A 331 -6.86 0.61 -28.80
C TRP A 331 -7.47 2.03 -28.83
N PRO A 332 -8.77 2.17 -29.15
CA PRO A 332 -9.47 3.45 -29.05
C PRO A 332 -9.37 4.09 -27.65
N GLU A 333 -9.44 3.27 -26.61
CA GLU A 333 -9.38 3.65 -25.21
C GLU A 333 -8.01 4.20 -24.79
N ALA A 334 -6.93 3.83 -25.50
CA ALA A 334 -5.58 4.32 -25.23
C ALA A 334 -5.34 5.73 -25.79
N ARG A 335 -6.15 6.20 -26.75
CA ARG A 335 -5.92 7.47 -27.48
C ARG A 335 -5.72 8.68 -26.56
N PRO A 336 -6.51 8.89 -25.48
CA PRO A 336 -6.33 10.05 -24.60
C PRO A 336 -5.07 9.97 -23.73
N TYR A 337 -4.43 8.80 -23.64
CA TYR A 337 -3.39 8.49 -22.67
C TYR A 337 -2.09 8.01 -23.31
N ARG A 338 -1.93 8.16 -24.63
CA ARG A 338 -0.75 7.68 -25.36
C ARG A 338 0.56 8.21 -24.80
N ASP A 339 0.58 9.45 -24.31
CA ASP A 339 1.78 10.06 -23.72
C ASP A 339 2.21 9.40 -22.40
N LEU A 340 1.33 8.65 -21.75
CA LEU A 340 1.64 7.87 -20.55
C LEU A 340 2.11 6.44 -20.88
N ILE A 341 1.80 5.92 -22.08
CA ILE A 341 1.99 4.52 -22.43
C ILE A 341 3.36 4.31 -23.07
N ARG A 342 4.17 3.42 -22.49
CA ARG A 342 5.52 3.09 -23.00
C ARG A 342 5.84 1.61 -22.90
N GLY A 343 6.75 1.15 -23.75
CA GLY A 343 7.31 -0.20 -23.67
C GLY A 343 8.40 -0.28 -22.60
N TYR A 344 8.59 -1.48 -22.03
CA TYR A 344 9.72 -1.79 -21.15
C TYR A 344 10.36 -3.14 -21.49
#